data_AF-A0A7V8WH77-F1
#
_entry.id   AF-A0A7V8WH77-F1
#
_cell.length_a   1.000
_cell.length_b   1.000
_cell.length_c   1.000
_cell.angle_alpha   90.00
_cell.angle_beta   90.00
_cell.angle_gamma   90.00
#
_symmetry.space_group_name_H-M   'P 1'
#
loop_
_entity.id
_entity.type
_entity.pdbx_description
1 polymer ?
#
loop_
_entity_poly.entity_id
_entity_poly.type
_entity_poly.pdbx_seq_one_letter_code
_entity_poly.pdbx_strand_id
1 'polypeptide(L)'
;MRYLLAGLVSAVLITAVVSGQDETTPALEALAETERAFAKAATEQGIRDAFLEFFADDAVALVPEPASWKARLRAGPAVPFGEHELLWEPRVGDVAASGELGWLTGPSTFTNKKDRREPQYGNYLSVWRKQADGSWKVLLDIGTDAPDLVTFPEGFHRYAFGPRYVGKEPKAAATASLLERDRALNARLAKEEPSVVYQAFLARNARFHRQGSRPVGCT
;
A
#
# COMPACT_ATOMS: atom_id res chain seq x y z
N MET A 1 17.53 52.86 52.57
CA MET A 1 18.69 52.95 51.64
C MET A 1 19.31 51.57 51.51
N ARG A 2 19.28 51.02 50.29
CA ARG A 2 20.09 49.90 49.72
C ARG A 2 19.81 48.42 50.09
N TYR A 3 19.22 47.79 49.07
CA TYR A 3 19.13 46.40 48.59
C TYR A 3 20.22 45.38 48.95
N LEU A 4 19.85 44.08 48.95
CA LEU A 4 20.68 42.98 48.44
C LEU A 4 19.82 41.87 47.79
N LEU A 5 20.40 41.26 46.76
CA LEU A 5 19.83 40.50 45.65
C LEU A 5 19.24 39.13 46.04
N ALA A 6 18.19 38.71 45.30
CA ALA A 6 17.93 37.30 45.02
C ALA A 6 17.76 37.13 43.50
N GLY A 7 18.76 36.53 42.85
CA GLY A 7 18.75 36.24 41.42
C GLY A 7 17.86 35.03 41.14
N LEU A 8 16.87 35.22 40.25
CA LEU A 8 16.01 34.15 39.76
C LEU A 8 16.58 33.63 38.44
N VAL A 9 17.20 32.44 38.47
CA VAL A 9 17.54 31.70 37.25
C VAL A 9 16.30 30.89 36.86
N SER A 10 15.46 31.44 35.97
CA SER A 10 14.42 30.65 35.31
C SER A 10 15.04 29.92 34.11
N ALA A 11 15.34 28.64 34.30
CA ALA A 11 15.60 27.72 33.20
C ALA A 11 14.27 27.41 32.50
N VAL A 12 14.04 27.99 31.33
CA VAL A 12 12.93 27.62 30.44
C VAL A 12 13.35 26.33 29.72
N LEU A 13 12.86 25.19 30.20
CA LEU A 13 12.88 23.93 29.46
C LEU A 13 11.86 24.03 28.31
N ILE A 14 12.31 24.46 27.14
CA ILE A 14 11.58 24.23 25.89
C ILE A 14 11.80 22.77 25.53
N THR A 15 10.93 21.87 26.01
CA THR A 15 10.80 20.54 25.42
C THR A 15 10.32 20.72 23.99
N ALA A 16 11.25 20.62 23.05
CA ALA A 16 10.96 20.45 21.64
C ALA A 16 10.20 19.12 21.48
N VAL A 17 8.88 19.19 21.35
CA VAL A 17 8.07 18.08 20.82
C VAL A 17 8.30 18.07 19.31
N VAL A 18 9.43 17.49 18.90
CA VAL A 18 9.79 17.33 17.49
C VAL A 18 9.44 15.89 17.08
N SER A 19 8.35 15.82 16.29
CA SER A 19 8.03 14.82 15.25
C SER A 19 8.11 13.31 15.60
N GLY A 20 7.04 12.77 16.17
CA GLY A 20 6.71 11.33 16.12
C GLY A 20 5.74 10.93 14.99
N GLN A 21 5.55 11.79 13.98
CA GLN A 21 4.53 11.55 12.93
C GLN A 21 5.01 10.63 11.79
N ASP A 22 6.32 10.40 11.68
CA ASP A 22 6.92 9.54 10.65
C ASP A 22 7.28 8.14 11.17
N GLU A 23 7.11 7.89 12.48
CA GLU A 23 7.35 6.56 13.04
C GLU A 23 6.25 5.57 12.63
N THR A 24 6.67 4.33 12.40
CA THR A 24 5.76 3.21 12.14
C THR A 24 4.84 3.03 13.34
N THR A 25 3.53 2.86 13.06
CA THR A 25 2.55 2.64 14.12
C THR A 25 2.42 1.15 14.41
N PRO A 26 2.03 0.73 15.63
CA PRO A 26 1.81 -0.70 15.93
C PRO A 26 0.79 -1.36 15.00
N ALA A 27 -0.22 -0.60 14.54
CA ALA A 27 -1.20 -1.11 13.58
C ALA A 27 -0.58 -1.36 12.19
N LEU A 28 0.33 -0.49 11.78
CA LEU A 28 1.05 -0.63 10.52
C LEU A 28 2.11 -1.75 10.57
N GLU A 29 2.80 -1.92 11.70
CA GLU A 29 3.70 -3.06 11.94
C GLU A 29 2.93 -4.38 11.87
N ALA A 30 1.81 -4.49 12.58
CA ALA A 30 0.96 -5.68 12.54
C ALA A 30 0.46 -6.01 11.11
N LEU A 31 0.15 -4.99 10.31
CA LEU A 31 -0.23 -5.17 8.91
C LEU A 31 0.95 -5.64 8.05
N ALA A 32 2.13 -5.05 8.21
CA ALA A 32 3.35 -5.48 7.50
C ALA A 32 3.73 -6.92 7.85
N GLU A 33 3.51 -7.34 9.10
CA GLU A 33 3.78 -8.71 9.53
C GLU A 33 2.77 -9.70 8.94
N THR A 34 1.51 -9.26 8.77
CA THR A 34 0.48 -10.04 8.07
C THR A 34 0.83 -10.24 6.60
N GLU A 35 1.34 -9.21 5.93
CA GLU A 35 1.82 -9.31 4.54
C GLU A 35 3.03 -10.23 4.41
N ARG A 36 3.98 -10.18 5.35
CA ARG A 36 5.10 -11.14 5.39
C ARG A 36 4.62 -12.57 5.62
N ALA A 37 3.62 -12.77 6.48
CA ALA A 37 3.00 -14.08 6.66
C ALA A 37 2.31 -14.58 5.37
N PHE A 38 1.66 -13.69 4.63
CA PHE A 38 1.09 -13.99 3.32
C PHE A 38 2.15 -14.41 2.30
N ALA A 39 3.25 -13.65 2.18
CA ALA A 39 4.39 -14.00 1.33
C ALA A 39 5.00 -15.36 1.67
N LYS A 40 5.17 -15.62 2.97
CA LYS A 40 5.67 -16.90 3.48
C LYS A 40 4.73 -18.05 3.11
N ALA A 41 3.42 -17.87 3.29
CA ALA A 41 2.43 -18.88 2.91
C ALA A 41 2.51 -19.20 1.41
N ALA A 42 2.65 -18.22 0.53
CA ALA A 42 2.78 -18.47 -0.91
C ALA A 42 4.01 -19.34 -1.26
N THR A 43 5.07 -19.26 -0.46
CA THR A 43 6.27 -20.10 -0.60
C THR A 43 6.04 -21.52 -0.04
N GLU A 44 5.36 -21.65 1.10
CA GLU A 44 5.25 -22.91 1.84
C GLU A 44 4.11 -23.82 1.39
N GLN A 45 2.97 -23.25 1.01
CA GLN A 45 1.77 -24.00 0.57
C GLN A 45 1.43 -23.74 -0.90
N GLY A 46 2.08 -22.76 -1.53
CA GLY A 46 1.88 -22.42 -2.93
C GLY A 46 1.01 -21.17 -3.11
N ILE A 47 1.27 -20.47 -4.22
CA ILE A 47 0.70 -19.15 -4.53
C ILE A 47 -0.83 -19.18 -4.48
N ARG A 48 -1.47 -20.15 -5.15
CA ARG A 48 -2.94 -20.21 -5.24
C ARG A 48 -3.61 -20.34 -3.87
N ASP A 49 -3.10 -21.21 -3.01
CA ASP A 49 -3.73 -21.51 -1.73
C ASP A 49 -3.50 -20.37 -0.73
N ALA A 50 -2.30 -19.78 -0.70
CA ALA A 50 -2.05 -18.57 0.06
C ALA A 50 -2.97 -17.40 -0.37
N PHE A 51 -3.16 -17.18 -1.67
CA PHE A 51 -4.05 -16.11 -2.13
C PHE A 51 -5.52 -16.40 -1.74
N LEU A 52 -5.99 -17.65 -1.84
CA LEU A 52 -7.34 -18.03 -1.41
C LEU A 52 -7.56 -17.83 0.10
N GLU A 53 -6.52 -18.02 0.90
CA GLU A 53 -6.54 -17.85 2.36
C GLU A 53 -6.55 -16.37 2.75
N PHE A 54 -5.64 -15.56 2.21
CA PHE A 54 -5.43 -14.17 2.65
C PHE A 54 -6.38 -13.16 2.00
N PHE A 55 -7.05 -13.52 0.90
CA PHE A 55 -7.97 -12.63 0.21
C PHE A 55 -9.34 -12.62 0.89
N ALA A 56 -9.97 -11.44 0.90
CA ALA A 56 -11.37 -11.32 1.29
C ALA A 56 -12.26 -12.07 0.30
N ASP A 57 -13.43 -12.53 0.74
CA ASP A 57 -14.35 -13.25 -0.15
C ASP A 57 -14.86 -12.35 -1.30
N ASP A 58 -14.96 -11.05 -1.05
CA ASP A 58 -15.31 -9.99 -1.99
C ASP A 58 -14.08 -9.29 -2.60
N ALA A 59 -12.88 -9.88 -2.53
CA ALA A 59 -11.69 -9.33 -3.16
C ALA A 59 -11.85 -9.20 -4.68
N VAL A 60 -11.46 -8.05 -5.23
CA VAL A 60 -11.69 -7.68 -6.63
C VAL A 60 -10.40 -7.73 -7.44
N ALA A 61 -10.42 -8.52 -8.51
CA ALA A 61 -9.41 -8.56 -9.55
C ALA A 61 -9.69 -7.48 -10.59
N LEU A 62 -8.67 -6.73 -10.99
CA LEU A 62 -8.78 -5.64 -11.96
C LEU A 62 -8.15 -6.03 -13.32
N VAL A 63 -8.79 -6.93 -14.10
CA VAL A 63 -8.22 -7.37 -15.39
C VAL A 63 -9.23 -8.07 -16.34
N PRO A 64 -9.49 -7.56 -17.56
CA PRO A 64 -9.57 -6.14 -17.92
C PRO A 64 -10.80 -5.46 -17.28
N GLU A 65 -11.81 -6.25 -16.93
CA GLU A 65 -12.99 -5.83 -16.18
C GLU A 65 -12.89 -6.31 -14.72
N PRO A 66 -13.56 -5.64 -13.77
CA PRO A 66 -13.63 -6.11 -12.38
C PRO A 66 -14.23 -7.51 -12.27
N ALA A 67 -13.55 -8.41 -11.55
CA ALA A 67 -14.01 -9.78 -11.31
C ALA A 67 -13.67 -10.24 -9.88
N SER A 68 -14.26 -11.35 -9.43
CA SER A 68 -13.87 -11.95 -8.14
C SER A 68 -12.49 -12.61 -8.25
N TRP A 69 -11.57 -12.23 -7.35
CA TRP A 69 -10.26 -12.88 -7.25
C TRP A 69 -10.37 -14.37 -6.92
N LYS A 70 -11.18 -14.74 -5.92
CA LYS A 70 -11.31 -16.14 -5.51
C LYS A 70 -11.93 -17.01 -6.61
N ALA A 71 -12.93 -16.50 -7.33
CA ALA A 71 -13.51 -17.23 -8.46
C ALA A 71 -12.47 -17.47 -9.55
N ARG A 72 -11.69 -16.43 -9.90
CA ARG A 72 -10.61 -16.53 -10.89
C ARG A 72 -9.54 -17.53 -10.47
N LEU A 73 -9.06 -17.46 -9.23
CA LEU A 73 -8.06 -18.40 -8.69
C LEU A 73 -8.58 -19.85 -8.74
N ARG A 74 -9.85 -20.06 -8.41
CA ARG A 74 -10.47 -21.39 -8.46
C ARG A 74 -10.60 -21.95 -9.88
N ALA A 75 -10.95 -21.09 -10.84
CA ALA A 75 -11.11 -21.46 -12.25
C ALA A 75 -9.79 -21.64 -13.00
N GLY A 76 -8.69 -21.05 -12.51
CA GLY A 76 -7.37 -21.18 -13.10
C GLY A 76 -6.85 -22.63 -13.10
N PRO A 77 -5.93 -22.97 -14.02
CA PRO A 77 -5.31 -24.30 -14.04
C PRO A 77 -4.56 -24.57 -12.73
N ALA A 78 -4.52 -25.84 -12.33
CA ALA A 78 -3.65 -26.25 -11.24
C ALA A 78 -2.18 -26.12 -11.69
N VAL A 79 -1.37 -25.44 -10.89
CA VAL A 79 0.07 -25.38 -11.05
C VAL A 79 0.66 -26.29 -9.97
N PRO A 80 1.49 -27.29 -10.32
CA PRO A 80 2.14 -28.14 -9.33
C PRO A 80 2.95 -27.33 -8.32
N PHE A 81 2.89 -27.75 -7.06
CA PHE A 81 3.63 -27.10 -5.99
C PHE A 81 5.13 -27.04 -6.32
N GLY A 82 5.74 -25.86 -6.14
CA GLY A 82 7.16 -25.63 -6.41
C GLY A 82 7.52 -25.33 -7.87
N GLU A 83 6.60 -25.42 -8.84
CA GLU A 83 6.90 -24.99 -10.23
C GLU A 83 7.04 -23.47 -10.34
N HIS A 84 6.23 -22.72 -9.60
CA HIS A 84 6.29 -21.26 -9.54
C HIS A 84 6.65 -20.82 -8.13
N GLU A 85 7.51 -19.81 -8.04
CA GLU A 85 7.85 -19.12 -6.81
C GLU A 85 7.58 -17.63 -6.98
N LEU A 86 6.91 -17.04 -5.99
CA LEU A 86 6.66 -15.62 -5.93
C LEU A 86 7.14 -15.13 -4.57
N LEU A 87 8.11 -14.23 -4.59
CA LEU A 87 8.67 -13.59 -3.40
C LEU A 87 8.33 -12.12 -3.43
N TRP A 88 7.91 -11.57 -2.30
CA TRP A 88 7.71 -10.14 -2.13
C TRP A 88 7.92 -9.74 -0.68
N GLU A 89 8.17 -8.45 -0.46
CA GLU A 89 8.47 -7.90 0.87
C GLU A 89 7.81 -6.53 1.03
N PRO A 90 7.01 -6.24 2.08
CA PRO A 90 6.52 -4.90 2.33
C PRO A 90 7.67 -3.95 2.70
N ARG A 91 7.77 -2.85 1.94
CA ARG A 91 8.79 -1.81 2.16
C ARG A 91 8.18 -0.48 2.53
N VAL A 92 6.97 -0.22 2.06
CA VAL A 92 6.30 1.05 2.25
C VAL A 92 4.80 0.83 2.39
N GLY A 93 4.14 1.60 3.26
CA GLY A 93 2.69 1.63 3.34
C GLY A 93 2.17 2.50 4.47
N ASP A 94 0.86 2.52 4.65
CA ASP A 94 0.21 3.18 5.79
C ASP A 94 -1.15 2.53 6.12
N VAL A 95 -1.66 2.83 7.31
CA VAL A 95 -3.01 2.46 7.74
C VAL A 95 -3.86 3.74 7.80
N ALA A 96 -5.07 3.67 7.25
CA ALA A 96 -6.02 4.78 7.29
C ALA A 96 -6.31 5.18 8.73
N ALA A 97 -6.62 6.46 8.98
CA ALA A 97 -6.89 6.97 10.32
C ALA A 97 -8.08 6.27 11.03
N SER A 98 -9.01 5.65 10.28
CA SER A 98 -10.08 4.83 10.85
C SER A 98 -9.60 3.46 11.37
N GLY A 99 -8.43 3.01 10.94
CA GLY A 99 -7.88 1.69 11.25
C GLY A 99 -8.49 0.53 10.45
N GLU A 100 -9.41 0.81 9.53
CA GLU A 100 -10.19 -0.22 8.80
C GLU A 100 -9.57 -0.63 7.47
N LEU A 101 -8.74 0.24 6.89
CA LEU A 101 -8.05 0.03 5.62
C LEU A 101 -6.55 0.27 5.81
N GLY A 102 -5.75 -0.50 5.09
CA GLY A 102 -4.32 -0.26 4.97
C GLY A 102 -3.85 -0.63 3.57
N TRP A 103 -2.65 -0.18 3.21
CA TRP A 103 -2.04 -0.57 1.96
C TRP A 103 -0.54 -0.76 2.15
N LEU A 104 0.02 -1.70 1.40
CA LEU A 104 1.44 -2.04 1.42
C LEU A 104 1.94 -2.23 0.00
N THR A 105 3.20 -1.87 -0.23
CA THR A 105 3.90 -2.09 -1.49
C THR A 105 5.36 -2.44 -1.24
N GLY A 106 5.97 -3.08 -2.21
CA GLY A 106 7.37 -3.46 -2.21
C GLY A 106 7.79 -4.14 -3.50
N PRO A 107 9.04 -4.59 -3.57
CA PRO A 107 9.52 -5.35 -4.71
C PRO A 107 8.89 -6.75 -4.71
N SER A 108 8.77 -7.32 -5.90
CA SER A 108 8.38 -8.71 -6.09
C SER A 108 9.29 -9.38 -7.12
N THR A 109 9.52 -10.67 -6.94
CA THR A 109 10.25 -11.51 -7.88
C THR A 109 9.45 -12.78 -8.15
N PHE A 110 9.19 -13.05 -9.42
CA PHE A 110 8.55 -14.28 -9.87
C PHE A 110 9.56 -15.17 -10.60
N THR A 111 9.62 -16.44 -10.23
CA THR A 111 10.48 -17.44 -10.87
C THR A 111 9.64 -18.62 -11.32
N ASN A 112 9.70 -18.94 -12.62
CA ASN A 112 9.22 -20.22 -13.13
C ASN A 112 10.38 -21.24 -13.07
N LYS A 113 10.35 -22.09 -12.04
CA LYS A 113 11.38 -23.10 -11.76
C LYS A 113 11.37 -24.26 -12.78
N LYS A 114 10.25 -24.48 -13.47
CA LYS A 114 10.14 -25.51 -14.53
C LYS A 114 10.95 -25.15 -15.77
N ASP A 115 10.85 -23.89 -16.22
CA ASP A 115 11.49 -23.46 -17.46
C ASP A 115 12.94 -22.99 -17.27
N ARG A 116 13.45 -22.96 -16.02
CA ARG A 116 14.78 -22.42 -15.65
C ARG A 116 15.07 -21.04 -16.26
N ARG A 117 14.03 -20.23 -16.43
CA ARG A 117 14.15 -18.86 -16.93
C ARG A 117 14.72 -17.95 -15.85
N GLU A 118 15.30 -16.84 -16.31
CA GLU A 118 15.67 -15.74 -15.42
C GLU A 118 14.46 -15.25 -14.60
N PRO A 119 14.67 -14.81 -13.35
CA PRO A 119 13.62 -14.23 -12.54
C PRO A 119 12.98 -13.00 -13.21
N GLN A 120 11.68 -12.89 -13.08
CA GLN A 120 10.91 -11.72 -13.50
C GLN A 120 10.77 -10.78 -12.31
N TYR A 121 11.20 -9.54 -12.48
CA TYR A 121 11.14 -8.53 -11.43
C TYR A 121 9.89 -7.68 -11.54
N GLY A 122 9.48 -7.11 -10.42
CA GLY A 122 8.32 -6.25 -10.36
C GLY A 122 8.13 -5.59 -9.01
N ASN A 123 6.92 -5.09 -8.81
CA ASN A 123 6.43 -4.59 -7.56
C ASN A 123 4.96 -4.95 -7.40
N TYR A 124 4.48 -4.91 -6.16
CA TYR A 124 3.08 -5.18 -5.85
C TYR A 124 2.43 -4.02 -5.12
N LEU A 125 1.10 -4.01 -5.08
CA LEU A 125 0.28 -3.19 -4.22
C LEU A 125 -0.84 -4.07 -3.65
N SER A 126 -0.82 -4.26 -2.34
CA SER A 126 -1.91 -4.89 -1.59
C SER A 126 -2.71 -3.82 -0.86
N VAL A 127 -4.03 -3.77 -1.07
CA VAL A 127 -4.96 -3.00 -0.24
C VAL A 127 -5.70 -3.96 0.67
N TRP A 128 -5.57 -3.74 1.97
CA TRP A 128 -6.09 -4.59 3.02
C TRP A 128 -7.31 -3.96 3.68
N ARG A 129 -8.28 -4.80 4.04
CA ARG A 129 -9.43 -4.43 4.87
C ARG A 129 -9.42 -5.26 6.15
N LYS A 130 -9.57 -4.56 7.28
CA LYS A 130 -9.75 -5.21 8.57
C LYS A 130 -11.18 -5.76 8.65
N GLN A 131 -11.29 -7.03 8.97
CA GLN A 131 -12.58 -7.72 9.13
C GLN A 131 -13.14 -7.46 10.53
N ALA A 132 -14.41 -7.81 10.74
CA ALA A 132 -15.09 -7.62 12.02
C ALA A 132 -14.45 -8.40 13.19
N ASP A 133 -13.81 -9.53 12.90
CA ASP A 133 -13.05 -10.33 13.87
C ASP A 133 -11.64 -9.77 14.16
N GLY A 134 -11.27 -8.66 13.51
CA GLY A 134 -9.97 -8.00 13.65
C GLY A 134 -8.88 -8.53 12.73
N SER A 135 -9.12 -9.60 11.97
CA SER A 135 -8.17 -10.12 10.97
C SER A 135 -8.04 -9.18 9.77
N TRP A 136 -6.89 -9.18 9.11
CA TRP A 136 -6.70 -8.45 7.85
C TRP A 136 -6.90 -9.39 6.66
N LYS A 137 -7.62 -8.92 5.65
CA LYS A 137 -7.76 -9.62 4.35
C LYS A 137 -7.50 -8.67 3.20
N VAL A 138 -6.86 -9.17 2.15
CA VAL A 138 -6.60 -8.42 0.91
C VAL A 138 -7.92 -8.18 0.19
N LEU A 139 -8.22 -6.92 -0.13
CA LEU A 139 -9.39 -6.49 -0.89
C LEU A 139 -9.03 -6.24 -2.36
N LEU A 140 -7.86 -5.66 -2.62
CA LEU A 140 -7.31 -5.43 -3.94
C LEU A 140 -5.84 -5.83 -3.93
N ASP A 141 -5.39 -6.46 -5.00
CA ASP A 141 -4.00 -6.82 -5.21
C ASP A 141 -3.63 -6.53 -6.67
N ILE A 142 -2.47 -5.92 -6.88
CA ILE A 142 -1.95 -5.59 -8.20
C ILE A 142 -0.45 -5.86 -8.22
N GLY A 143 0.00 -6.76 -9.10
CA GLY A 143 1.40 -6.91 -9.47
C GLY A 143 1.70 -6.26 -10.81
N THR A 144 2.84 -5.54 -10.90
CA THR A 144 3.36 -5.01 -12.17
C THR A 144 4.78 -5.49 -12.41
N ASP A 145 5.08 -5.89 -13.64
CA ASP A 145 6.44 -6.25 -14.05
C ASP A 145 7.31 -5.00 -14.25
N ALA A 146 8.62 -5.19 -14.07
CA ALA A 146 9.65 -4.18 -14.24
C ALA A 146 10.83 -4.75 -15.04
N PRO A 147 11.57 -3.92 -15.79
CA PRO A 147 12.70 -4.37 -16.60
C PRO A 147 13.87 -4.92 -15.77
N ASP A 148 13.94 -4.55 -14.49
CA ASP A 148 14.96 -4.96 -13.54
C ASP A 148 14.44 -4.90 -12.10
N LEU A 149 15.29 -5.28 -11.14
CA LEU A 149 14.94 -5.30 -9.74
C LEU A 149 14.47 -3.91 -9.26
N VAL A 150 13.23 -3.85 -8.77
CA VAL A 150 12.69 -2.63 -8.18
C VAL A 150 13.35 -2.39 -6.82
N THR A 151 13.97 -1.23 -6.65
CA THR A 151 14.65 -0.87 -5.40
C THR A 151 13.75 -0.05 -4.48
N PHE A 152 13.94 -0.28 -3.17
CA PHE A 152 13.30 0.46 -2.09
C PHE A 152 14.36 0.74 -1.02
N PRO A 153 14.24 1.84 -0.23
CA PRO A 153 15.07 2.04 0.95
C PRO A 153 15.06 0.82 1.87
N GLU A 154 16.20 0.53 2.52
CA GLU A 154 16.34 -0.60 3.44
C GLU A 154 15.38 -0.51 4.62
N GLY A 155 14.78 -1.64 5.02
CA GLY A 155 13.76 -1.68 6.05
C GLY A 155 12.36 -1.34 5.55
N PHE A 156 11.42 -1.31 6.50
CA PHE A 156 10.03 -0.95 6.28
C PHE A 156 9.79 0.49 6.75
N HIS A 157 9.21 1.30 5.87
CA HIS A 157 9.01 2.73 6.07
C HIS A 157 7.54 3.09 6.02
N ARG A 158 7.08 3.85 7.01
CA ARG A 158 5.76 4.42 6.95
C ARG A 158 5.68 5.49 5.87
N TYR A 159 4.62 5.43 5.09
CA TYR A 159 4.29 6.44 4.10
C TYR A 159 3.27 7.41 4.68
N ALA A 160 3.74 8.35 5.49
CA ALA A 160 2.85 9.24 6.21
C ALA A 160 2.18 10.25 5.26
N PHE A 161 0.84 10.20 5.22
CA PHE A 161 0.05 11.35 4.82
C PHE A 161 -0.33 12.09 6.10
N GLY A 162 0.17 13.33 6.29
CA GLY A 162 -0.18 14.14 7.45
C GLY A 162 -1.70 14.14 7.71
N PRO A 163 -2.15 14.23 8.98
CA PRO A 163 -3.54 13.97 9.35
C PRO A 163 -4.48 14.95 8.65
N ARG A 164 -5.23 14.47 7.65
CA ARG A 164 -6.28 15.24 6.96
C ARG A 164 -7.69 14.87 7.42
N TYR A 165 -7.88 13.65 7.91
CA TYR A 165 -9.17 13.18 8.39
C TYR A 165 -9.39 13.61 9.83
N VAL A 166 -10.46 14.39 10.07
CA VAL A 166 -10.82 14.94 11.39
C VAL A 166 -12.04 14.24 12.01
N GLY A 167 -12.49 13.11 11.46
CA GLY A 167 -13.53 12.27 12.08
C GLY A 167 -14.98 12.76 11.92
N LYS A 168 -15.25 13.74 11.04
CA LYS A 168 -16.56 14.44 11.01
C LYS A 168 -17.31 14.36 9.68
N GLU A 169 -16.78 13.68 8.67
CA GLU A 169 -17.41 13.67 7.34
C GLU A 169 -18.45 12.54 7.21
N PRO A 170 -19.72 12.84 6.91
CA PRO A 170 -20.72 11.80 6.67
C PRO A 170 -20.36 10.94 5.45
N LYS A 171 -20.54 9.62 5.53
CA LYS A 171 -20.24 8.66 4.45
C LYS A 171 -20.82 9.09 3.10
N ALA A 172 -22.07 9.57 3.07
CA ALA A 172 -22.73 10.02 1.85
C ALA A 172 -22.01 11.24 1.22
N ALA A 173 -21.58 12.20 2.05
CA ALA A 173 -20.87 13.39 1.59
C ALA A 173 -19.46 13.01 1.07
N ALA A 174 -18.71 12.19 1.83
CA ALA A 174 -17.40 11.71 1.42
C ALA A 174 -17.46 10.92 0.11
N THR A 175 -18.48 10.07 -0.04
CA THR A 175 -18.72 9.29 -1.27
C THR A 175 -19.04 10.21 -2.45
N ALA A 176 -19.94 11.18 -2.25
CA ALA A 176 -20.31 12.12 -3.30
C ALA A 176 -19.10 12.95 -3.77
N SER A 177 -18.29 13.47 -2.83
CA SER A 177 -17.09 14.23 -3.14
C SER A 177 -16.04 13.40 -3.88
N LEU A 178 -15.79 12.16 -3.45
CA LEU A 178 -14.86 11.26 -4.14
C LEU A 178 -15.32 10.98 -5.59
N LEU A 179 -16.60 10.66 -5.78
CA LEU A 179 -17.15 10.38 -7.10
C LEU A 179 -17.18 11.61 -8.00
N GLU A 180 -17.40 12.80 -7.45
CA GLU A 180 -17.28 14.06 -8.18
C GLU A 180 -15.85 14.29 -8.64
N ARG A 181 -14.86 14.06 -7.75
CA ARG A 181 -13.45 14.21 -8.07
C ARG A 181 -13.01 13.23 -9.16
N ASP A 182 -13.47 11.98 -9.10
CA ASP A 182 -13.19 10.96 -10.10
C ASP A 182 -13.82 11.29 -11.47
N ARG A 183 -15.09 11.74 -11.50
CA ARG A 183 -15.73 12.20 -12.74
C ARG A 183 -14.98 13.38 -13.36
N ALA A 184 -14.52 14.33 -12.55
CA ALA A 184 -13.75 15.48 -13.03
C ALA A 184 -12.39 15.06 -13.62
N LEU A 185 -11.71 14.09 -13.00
CA LEU A 185 -10.49 13.49 -13.54
C LEU A 185 -10.76 12.86 -14.92
N ASN A 186 -11.75 11.97 -15.00
CA ASN A 186 -12.08 11.26 -16.25
C ASN A 186 -12.54 12.20 -17.36
N ALA A 187 -13.32 13.24 -17.03
CA ALA A 187 -13.78 14.23 -18.01
C ALA A 187 -12.62 15.02 -18.65
N ARG A 188 -11.53 15.27 -17.91
CA ARG A 188 -10.33 15.93 -18.41
C ARG A 188 -9.43 14.97 -19.19
N LEU A 189 -9.25 13.74 -18.71
CA LEU A 189 -8.49 12.71 -19.46
C LEU A 189 -9.03 12.44 -20.87
N ALA A 190 -10.33 12.64 -21.08
CA ALA A 190 -10.96 12.49 -22.39
C ALA A 190 -10.61 13.61 -23.39
N LYS A 191 -10.00 14.72 -22.95
CA LYS A 191 -9.85 15.96 -23.73
C LYS A 191 -8.45 16.55 -23.68
N GLU A 192 -7.64 16.18 -22.71
CA GLU A 192 -6.34 16.77 -22.40
C GLU A 192 -5.25 15.71 -22.28
N GLU A 193 -4.00 16.12 -22.43
CA GLU A 193 -2.84 15.25 -22.24
C GLU A 193 -2.81 14.62 -20.84
N PRO A 194 -2.69 13.28 -20.70
CA PRO A 194 -2.76 12.61 -19.41
C PRO A 194 -1.77 13.12 -18.38
N SER A 195 -0.55 13.51 -18.79
CA SER A 195 0.47 14.05 -17.89
C SER A 195 0.01 15.34 -17.20
N VAL A 196 -0.63 16.26 -17.95
CA VAL A 196 -1.16 17.52 -17.43
C VAL A 196 -2.33 17.26 -16.47
N VAL A 197 -3.21 16.33 -16.83
CA VAL A 197 -4.34 15.98 -15.97
C VAL A 197 -3.84 15.31 -14.69
N TYR A 198 -2.95 14.32 -14.77
CA TYR A 198 -2.42 13.65 -13.58
C TYR A 198 -1.70 14.61 -12.63
N GLN A 199 -0.91 15.56 -13.14
CA GLN A 199 -0.27 16.58 -12.29
C GLN A 199 -1.29 17.43 -11.53
N ALA A 200 -2.47 17.69 -12.09
CA ALA A 200 -3.52 18.48 -11.45
C ALA A 200 -4.40 17.69 -10.45
N PHE A 201 -4.39 16.35 -10.51
CA PHE A 201 -5.28 15.51 -9.70
C PHE A 201 -4.58 14.64 -8.67
N LEU A 202 -3.33 14.23 -8.94
CA LEU A 202 -2.61 13.32 -8.06
C LEU A 202 -2.08 14.04 -6.83
N ALA A 203 -1.98 13.27 -5.74
CA ALA A 203 -1.25 13.73 -4.56
C ALA A 203 0.21 13.98 -4.94
N ARG A 204 0.85 14.97 -4.31
CA ARG A 204 2.25 15.35 -4.58
C ARG A 204 3.22 14.16 -4.54
N ASN A 205 2.92 13.17 -3.72
CA ASN A 205 3.75 12.02 -3.46
C ASN A 205 3.29 10.75 -4.22
N ALA A 206 2.24 10.84 -5.05
CA ALA A 206 1.68 9.69 -5.78
C ALA A 206 2.75 8.87 -6.49
N ARG A 207 2.59 7.55 -6.47
CA ARG A 207 3.50 6.60 -7.11
C ARG A 207 2.74 5.82 -8.17
N PHE A 208 3.24 5.83 -9.39
CA PHE A 208 2.72 5.04 -10.49
C PHE A 208 3.36 3.68 -10.52
N HIS A 209 2.53 2.63 -10.55
CA HIS A 209 2.92 1.27 -10.91
C HIS A 209 2.33 0.98 -12.28
N ARG A 210 3.18 0.64 -13.26
CA ARG A 210 2.77 0.35 -14.63
C ARG A 210 3.53 -0.86 -15.14
N GLN A 211 2.85 -1.71 -15.89
CA GLN A 211 3.48 -2.86 -16.53
C GLN A 211 4.68 -2.40 -17.40
N GLY A 212 5.78 -3.12 -17.32
CA GLY A 212 7.02 -2.92 -18.04
C GLY A 212 7.83 -1.70 -17.59
N SER A 213 7.43 -1.03 -16.50
CA SER A 213 8.03 0.23 -16.07
C SER A 213 8.45 0.20 -14.62
N ARG A 214 9.61 0.78 -14.30
CA ARG A 214 9.97 1.05 -12.90
C ARG A 214 8.92 1.98 -12.26
N PRO A 215 8.61 1.82 -10.98
CA PRO A 215 7.72 2.75 -10.31
C PRO A 215 8.24 4.18 -10.35
N VAL A 216 7.36 5.12 -10.67
CA VAL A 216 7.70 6.56 -10.78
C VAL A 216 6.92 7.33 -9.73
N GLY A 217 7.61 8.14 -8.93
CA GLY A 217 6.98 9.10 -8.03
C GLY A 217 6.62 10.39 -8.74
N CYS A 218 5.56 11.06 -8.32
CA CYS A 218 5.37 12.48 -8.57
C CYS A 218 6.35 13.26 -7.69
N THR A 219 7.07 14.21 -8.28
CA THR A 219 7.97 15.16 -7.59
C THR A 219 7.48 16.58 -7.86
#